data_AF-A0A7C6A5Z0-F1
#
_entry.id   AF-A0A7C6A5Z0-F1
#
_cell.length_a   1.000
_cell.length_b   1.000
_cell.length_c   1.000
_cell.angle_alpha   90.00
_cell.angle_beta   90.00
_cell.angle_gamma   90.00
#
_symmetry.space_group_name_H-M   'P 1'
#
loop_
_entity.id
_entity.type
_entity.pdbx_description
1 polymer ?
#
loop_
_entity_poly.entity_id
_entity_poly.type
_entity_poly.pdbx_seq_one_letter_code
_entity_poly.pdbx_strand_id
1 'polypeptide(L)' 'MNVEIFDLLESCIIVFGLDGLIVYSNKNARAYFDVKLEDDIRNILQPDDRAVFFDNLMDILNKEGLYKN' A
#
# COMPACT_ATOMS: atom_id res chain seq x y z
N MET A 1 -17.34 -2.38 -6.88
CA MET A 1 -16.08 -2.88 -7.49
C MET A 1 -15.97 -4.34 -7.11
N ASN A 2 -15.83 -5.26 -8.07
CA ASN A 2 -15.82 -6.70 -7.78
C ASN A 2 -14.42 -7.11 -7.30
N VAL A 3 -14.24 -7.06 -5.99
CA VAL A 3 -12.96 -7.25 -5.29
C VAL A 3 -12.35 -8.64 -5.56
N GLU A 4 -13.17 -9.60 -5.98
CA GLU A 4 -12.79 -10.98 -6.32
C GLU A 4 -11.73 -11.08 -7.42
N ILE A 5 -11.64 -10.12 -8.35
CA ILE A 5 -10.62 -10.17 -9.41
C ILE A 5 -9.19 -10.02 -8.87
N PHE A 6 -9.02 -9.28 -7.77
CA PHE A 6 -7.70 -9.04 -7.18
C PHE A 6 -7.13 -10.28 -6.49
N ASP A 7 -7.97 -11.22 -6.06
CA ASP A 7 -7.53 -12.50 -5.49
C ASP A 7 -7.11 -13.53 -6.55
N LEU A 8 -7.41 -13.26 -7.82
CA LEU A 8 -6.94 -14.06 -8.97
C LEU A 8 -5.57 -13.62 -9.48
N LEU A 9 -5.13 -12.40 -9.15
CA LEU A 9 -3.84 -11.86 -9.57
C LEU A 9 -2.72 -12.44 -8.71
N GLU A 10 -1.62 -12.83 -9.34
CA GLU A 10 -0.42 -13.34 -8.65
C GLU A 10 0.33 -12.24 -7.90
N SER A 11 0.15 -10.98 -8.28
CA SER A 11 0.77 -9.83 -7.61
C SER A 11 0.19 -9.62 -6.21
N CYS A 12 1.00 -9.03 -5.32
CA CYS A 12 0.51 -8.51 -4.04
C CYS A 12 -0.22 -7.19 -4.27
N ILE A 13 -1.48 -7.11 -3.83
CA ILE A 13 -2.32 -5.92 -3.97
C ILE A 13 -2.73 -5.45 -2.58
N ILE A 14 -2.45 -4.19 -2.29
CA ILE A 14 -2.90 -3.50 -1.08
C ILE A 14 -3.55 -2.19 -1.50
N VAL A 15 -4.71 -1.90 -0.91
CA VAL A 15 -5.43 -0.63 -1.04
C VAL A 15 -5.53 -0.03 0.35
N PHE A 16 -5.14 1.23 0.47
CA PHE A 16 -5.15 1.98 1.73
C PHE A 16 -5.86 3.33 1.55
N GLY A 17 -6.42 3.85 2.63
CA GLY A 17 -7.05 5.16 2.67
C GLY A 17 -6.03 6.30 2.70
N LEU A 18 -6.51 7.54 2.56
CA LEU A 18 -5.67 8.74 2.69
C LEU A 18 -5.09 8.91 4.12
N ASP A 19 -5.70 8.24 5.10
CA ASP A 19 -5.21 8.13 6.48
C ASP A 19 -4.06 7.12 6.64
N GLY A 20 -3.69 6.41 5.57
CA GLY A 20 -2.67 5.37 5.58
C GLY A 20 -3.17 4.01 6.09
N LEU A 21 -4.45 3.85 6.39
CA LEU A 21 -5.00 2.60 6.90
C LEU A 21 -5.38 1.66 5.77
N ILE A 22 -5.03 0.38 5.89
CA ILE A 22 -5.37 -0.64 4.90
C ILE A 22 -6.88 -0.89 4.90
N VAL A 23 -7.52 -0.69 3.73
CA VAL A 23 -8.95 -0.95 3.51
C VAL A 23 -9.19 -2.23 2.71
N TYR A 24 -8.19 -2.72 2.00
CA TYR A 24 -8.21 -4.03 1.34
C TYR A 24 -6.79 -4.55 1.11
N SER A 25 -6.65 -5.87 1.16
CA SER A 25 -5.48 -6.60 0.69
C SER A 25 -5.94 -7.87 -0.01
N ASN A 26 -5.21 -8.35 -1.01
CA ASN A 26 -5.49 -9.67 -1.57
C ASN A 26 -4.78 -10.78 -0.76
N LYS A 27 -5.13 -12.05 -1.02
CA LYS A 27 -4.56 -13.19 -0.28
C LYS A 27 -3.02 -13.22 -0.31
N ASN A 28 -2.42 -12.81 -1.43
CA ASN A 28 -0.97 -12.84 -1.61
C ASN A 28 -0.29 -11.76 -0.76
N ALA A 29 -0.84 -10.53 -0.75
CA ALA A 29 -0.33 -9.45 0.08
C ALA A 29 -0.42 -9.78 1.58
N ARG A 30 -1.53 -10.38 2.03
CA ARG A 30 -1.66 -10.85 3.42
C ARG A 30 -0.59 -11.88 3.77
N ALA A 31 -0.36 -12.86 2.90
CA ALA A 31 0.61 -13.91 3.16
C ALA A 31 2.06 -13.41 3.14
N TYR A 32 2.37 -12.45 2.28
CA TYR A 32 3.74 -11.95 2.10
C TYR A 32 4.12 -10.87 3.14
N PHE A 33 3.23 -9.91 3.39
CA PHE A 33 3.50 -8.76 4.26
C PHE A 33 2.91 -8.90 5.68
N ASP A 34 2.15 -9.98 5.96
CA ASP A 34 1.44 -10.20 7.23
C ASP A 34 0.53 -9.03 7.66
N VAL A 35 -0.14 -8.40 6.68
CA VAL A 35 -1.00 -7.24 6.89
C VAL A 35 -2.46 -7.59 7.11
N LYS A 36 -3.16 -6.75 7.89
CA LYS A 36 -4.60 -6.82 8.16
C LYS A 36 -5.30 -5.52 7.78
N LEU A 37 -6.63 -5.55 7.79
CA LEU A 37 -7.42 -4.33 7.67
C LEU A 37 -7.13 -3.42 8.87
N GLU A 38 -7.19 -2.11 8.64
CA GLU A 38 -6.90 -1.06 9.63
C GLU A 38 -5.43 -0.99 10.10
N ASP A 39 -4.56 -1.88 9.64
CA ASP A 39 -3.13 -1.72 9.82
C ASP A 39 -2.64 -0.48 9.05
N ASP A 40 -1.65 0.20 9.61
CA ASP A 40 -0.94 1.28 8.93
C ASP A 40 -0.03 0.73 7.82
N ILE A 41 -0.28 1.14 6.57
CA ILE A 41 0.45 0.67 5.39
C ILE A 41 1.96 0.91 5.50
N ARG A 42 2.40 1.92 6.25
CA ARG A 42 3.82 2.23 6.45
C ARG A 42 4.56 1.09 7.15
N ASN A 43 3.85 0.22 7.87
CA ASN A 43 4.46 -0.89 8.57
C ASN A 43 5.05 -1.97 7.65
N ILE A 44 4.67 -2.01 6.37
CA ILE A 44 5.29 -2.92 5.39
C ILE A 44 6.73 -2.51 5.04
N LEU A 45 7.10 -1.27 5.34
CA LEU A 45 8.42 -0.71 5.06
C LEU A 45 9.32 -0.82 6.29
N GLN A 46 10.63 -0.91 6.04
CA GLN A 46 11.63 -0.80 7.09
C GLN A 46 11.57 0.61 7.72
N PRO A 47 11.88 0.76 9.02
CA PRO A 47 11.77 2.04 9.72
C PRO A 47 12.44 3.22 9.02
N ASP A 48 13.61 3.01 8.42
CA ASP A 48 14.37 4.05 7.73
C ASP A 48 13.71 4.48 6.39
N ASP A 49 13.04 3.54 5.72
CA ASP A 49 12.33 3.81 4.46
C ASP A 49 10.97 4.50 4.69
N ARG A 50 10.35 4.33 5.88
CA ARG A 50 9.00 4.84 6.16
C ARG A 50 8.86 6.33 5.95
N ALA A 51 9.83 7.12 6.43
CA ALA A 51 9.76 8.58 6.32
C ALA A 51 9.96 9.04 4.88
N VAL A 52 10.98 8.51 4.20
CA VAL A 52 11.37 8.99 2.87
C VAL A 52 10.44 8.45 1.79
N PHE A 53 10.13 7.15 1.82
CA PHE A 53 9.35 6.51 0.77
C PHE A 53 7.88 6.90 0.83
N PHE A 54 7.29 6.96 2.03
CA PHE A 54 5.85 7.22 2.15
C PHE A 54 5.50 8.67 1.81
N ASP A 55 6.29 9.63 2.28
CA ASP A 55 6.09 11.04 1.94
C ASP A 55 6.23 11.25 0.42
N ASN A 56 7.25 10.64 -0.20
CA ASN A 56 7.43 10.68 -1.66
C ASN A 56 6.28 10.00 -2.42
N LEU A 57 5.80 8.85 -1.95
CA LEU A 57 4.66 8.15 -2.55
C LEU A 57 3.40 9.02 -2.50
N MET A 58 3.10 9.60 -1.35
CA MET A 58 1.95 10.49 -1.20
C MET A 58 2.09 11.75 -2.04
N ASP A 59 3.30 12.29 -2.17
CA ASP A 59 3.58 13.42 -3.08
C ASP A 59 3.31 13.09 -4.55
N ILE A 60 3.68 11.88 -4.99
CA ILE A 60 3.44 11.38 -6.36
C ILE A 60 1.96 11.04 -6.60
N LEU A 61 1.25 10.57 -5.57
CA LEU A 61 -0.18 10.27 -5.68
C LEU A 61 -1.03 11.55 -5.65
N ASN A 62 -0.58 12.59 -4.93
CA ASN A 62 -1.31 13.86 -4.77
C ASN A 62 -1.01 14.88 -5.87
N LYS A 63 0.18 14.84 -6.47
CA LYS A 63 0.46 15.56 -7.71
C LYS A 63 0.09 14.62 -8.85
N GLU A 64 -0.55 15.08 -9.92
CA GLU A 64 -0.49 14.35 -11.20
C GLU A 64 0.96 14.39 -11.79
N GLY A 65 2.01 14.17 -10.99
CA GLY A 65 3.35 14.73 -11.24
C GLY A 65 4.53 13.92 -10.72
N LEU A 66 5.47 13.71 -11.65
CA LEU A 66 6.75 12.98 -11.63
C LEU A 66 7.61 13.03 -10.34
N TYR A 67 8.15 11.86 -9.99
CA TYR A 67 9.18 11.59 -8.97
C TYR A 67 10.39 12.52 -9.08
N LYS A 68 10.93 12.99 -7.94
CA LYS A 68 12.21 13.73 -7.86
C LYS A 68 13.17 13.03 -6.90
N ASN A 69 14.39 12.81 -7.39
CA ASN A 69 15.54 12.29 -6.64
C ASN A 69 16.04 13.29 -5.59
#